data_AF-A0A963EKB1-F1
#
_entry.id   AF-A0A963EKB1-F1
#
_cell.length_a   1.000
_cell.length_b   1.000
_cell.length_c   1.000
_cell.angle_alpha   90.00
_cell.angle_beta   90.00
_cell.angle_gamma   90.00
#
_symmetry.space_group_name_H-M   'P 1'
#
loop_
_entity.id
_entity.type
_entity.pdbx_description
1 polymer ?
#
loop_
_entity_poly.entity_id
_entity_poly.type
_entity_poly.pdbx_seq_one_letter_code
_entity_poly.pdbx_strand_id
1 'polypeptide(L)'
;GILEIITPKKKLRTVTTELVVMWSIGSSIVLLIIAALFMRNQVKPIRRLAHAADSFGKGRDVPGFKPSGAKEVRQASTAFIVMRERIKRQMQQRTEMLAGVSHDLRTPLTRMKLQLAMMGDGPAIEGLRTDLAEMEQMVEEYLAFARGEGTEQAVETNLPTLLGDIVEGAQRNGHEVSLKTRGNLRATVRPNGI
;
A
#
# COMPACT_ATOMS: atom_id res chain seq x y z
N GLY A 1 56.86 9.73 -77.75
CA GLY A 1 57.10 8.70 -76.72
C GLY A 1 56.06 8.87 -75.64
N ILE A 2 55.23 7.86 -75.42
CA ILE A 2 54.15 7.91 -74.41
C ILE A 2 54.72 7.23 -73.17
N LEU A 3 54.88 8.00 -72.10
CA LEU A 3 55.43 7.51 -70.84
C LEU A 3 54.30 6.84 -70.06
N GLU A 4 54.23 5.51 -70.10
CA GLU A 4 53.23 4.74 -69.36
C GLU A 4 53.80 4.34 -67.99
N ILE A 5 53.31 4.99 -66.93
CA ILE A 5 53.71 4.70 -65.55
C ILE A 5 52.74 3.69 -64.96
N ILE A 6 53.18 2.45 -64.81
CA ILE A 6 52.42 1.35 -64.20
C ILE A 6 52.65 1.40 -62.68
N THR A 7 51.76 2.06 -61.94
CA THR A 7 51.81 2.07 -60.47
C THR A 7 51.18 0.79 -59.90
N PRO A 8 51.85 0.03 -59.02
CA PRO A 8 51.27 -1.19 -58.46
C PRO A 8 50.17 -0.85 -57.44
N LYS A 9 48.91 -1.16 -57.78
CA LYS A 9 47.73 -1.10 -56.87
C LYS A 9 47.75 -2.19 -55.78
N LYS A 10 48.89 -2.38 -55.10
CA LYS A 10 49.00 -3.40 -54.05
C LYS A 10 49.19 -2.73 -52.69
N LYS A 11 48.15 -2.89 -51.86
CA LYS A 11 48.06 -2.65 -50.40
C LYS A 11 47.52 -1.28 -49.96
N LEU A 12 46.29 -0.94 -50.38
CA LEU A 12 45.42 0.01 -49.65
C LEU A 12 44.47 -0.70 -48.66
N ARG A 13 44.61 -2.01 -48.48
CA ARG A 13 43.94 -2.77 -47.44
C ARG A 13 44.97 -3.03 -46.34
N THR A 14 45.26 -1.99 -45.59
CA THR A 14 46.25 -1.99 -44.52
C THR A 14 45.62 -2.71 -43.34
N VAL A 15 46.19 -3.84 -42.94
CA VAL A 15 45.76 -4.64 -41.77
C VAL A 15 45.53 -3.77 -40.53
N THR A 16 46.23 -2.64 -40.41
CA THR A 16 46.05 -1.62 -39.38
C THR A 16 44.65 -1.00 -39.34
N THR A 17 43.99 -0.73 -40.48
CA THR A 17 42.64 -0.14 -40.50
C THR A 17 41.59 -1.14 -40.02
N GLU A 18 41.69 -2.41 -40.46
CA GLU A 18 40.77 -3.47 -40.02
C GLU A 18 40.93 -3.79 -38.53
N LEU A 19 42.18 -3.80 -38.05
CA LEU A 19 42.48 -3.91 -36.62
C LEU A 19 41.85 -2.75 -35.84
N VAL A 20 42.05 -1.49 -36.25
CA VAL A 20 41.47 -0.33 -35.56
C VAL A 20 39.95 -0.42 -35.50
N VAL A 21 39.29 -0.74 -36.62
CA VAL A 21 37.82 -0.88 -36.67
C VAL A 21 37.35 -2.00 -35.76
N MET A 22 38.03 -3.16 -35.75
CA MET A 22 37.70 -4.27 -34.88
C MET A 22 37.84 -3.90 -33.39
N TRP A 23 38.91 -3.18 -33.02
CA TRP A 23 39.10 -2.68 -31.65
C TRP A 23 38.07 -1.61 -31.27
N SER A 24 37.71 -0.70 -32.17
CA SER A 24 36.66 0.31 -31.95
C SER A 24 35.29 -0.32 -31.73
N ILE A 25 34.93 -1.34 -32.51
CA ILE A 25 33.67 -2.08 -32.34
C ILE A 25 33.71 -2.86 -31.02
N GLY A 26 34.80 -3.57 -30.74
CA GLY A 26 34.97 -4.33 -29.50
C GLY A 26 34.85 -3.46 -28.25
N SER A 27 35.59 -2.35 -28.20
CA SER A 27 35.52 -1.39 -27.10
C SER A 27 34.13 -0.76 -26.94
N SER A 28 33.46 -0.45 -28.05
CA SER A 28 32.10 0.10 -28.04
C SER A 28 31.10 -0.91 -27.46
N ILE A 29 31.19 -2.19 -27.82
CA ILE A 29 30.35 -3.26 -27.24
C ILE A 29 30.61 -3.38 -25.74
N VAL A 30 31.88 -3.38 -25.31
CA VAL A 30 32.25 -3.45 -23.88
C VAL A 30 31.66 -2.27 -23.11
N LEU A 31 31.81 -1.04 -23.62
CA LEU A 31 31.24 0.16 -22.99
C LEU A 31 29.71 0.10 -22.94
N LEU A 32 29.05 -0.42 -23.98
CA LEU A 32 27.60 -0.57 -24.03
C LEU A 32 27.12 -1.58 -22.97
N ILE A 33 27.82 -2.70 -22.80
CA ILE A 33 27.52 -3.68 -21.74
C ILE A 33 27.66 -3.05 -20.35
N ILE A 34 28.76 -2.32 -20.10
CA ILE A 34 28.99 -1.65 -18.82
C ILE A 34 27.89 -0.61 -18.56
N ALA A 35 27.55 0.22 -19.55
CA ALA A 35 26.48 1.20 -19.45
C ALA A 35 25.11 0.55 -19.16
N ALA A 36 24.79 -0.55 -19.85
CA ALA A 36 23.56 -1.29 -19.64
C ALA A 36 23.46 -1.87 -18.22
N LEU A 37 24.57 -2.42 -17.68
CA LEU A 37 24.64 -2.91 -16.30
C LEU A 37 24.45 -1.77 -15.29
N PHE A 38 25.11 -0.63 -15.49
CA PHE A 38 24.93 0.56 -14.66
C PHE A 38 23.48 1.05 -14.67
N MET A 39 22.85 1.16 -15.85
CA MET A 39 21.46 1.56 -15.99
C MET A 39 20.51 0.60 -15.26
N ARG A 40 20.69 -0.71 -15.42
CA ARG A 40 19.89 -1.71 -14.69
C ARG A 40 20.01 -1.54 -13.18
N ASN A 41 21.23 -1.28 -12.69
CA ASN A 41 21.48 -1.12 -11.26
C ASN A 41 20.91 0.19 -10.69
N GLN A 42 20.78 1.25 -11.51
CA GLN A 42 20.15 2.51 -11.12
C GLN A 42 18.61 2.47 -11.15
N VAL A 43 18.03 1.79 -12.14
CA VAL A 43 16.56 1.70 -12.30
C VAL A 43 15.91 0.79 -11.25
N LYS A 44 16.61 -0.28 -10.82
CA LYS A 44 16.06 -1.24 -9.86
C LYS A 44 15.65 -0.59 -8.51
N PRO A 45 16.48 0.24 -7.85
CA PRO A 45 16.10 0.96 -6.63
C PRO A 45 14.90 1.91 -6.82
N ILE A 46 14.79 2.60 -7.96
CA ILE A 46 13.68 3.51 -8.25
C ILE A 46 12.36 2.73 -8.31
N ARG A 47 12.34 1.59 -9.02
CA ARG A 47 11.15 0.72 -9.07
C ARG A 47 10.76 0.18 -7.69
N ARG A 48 11.73 -0.16 -6.86
CA ARG A 48 11.46 -0.60 -5.47
C ARG A 48 10.83 0.51 -4.63
N LEU A 49 11.33 1.75 -4.75
CA LEU A 49 10.73 2.90 -4.06
C LEU A 49 9.30 3.16 -4.54
N ALA A 50 9.06 3.13 -5.87
CA ALA A 50 7.73 3.31 -6.43
C ALA A 50 6.74 2.25 -5.94
N HIS A 51 7.16 0.98 -5.91
CA HIS A 51 6.33 -0.11 -5.39
C HIS A 51 6.05 0.01 -3.89
N ALA A 52 7.04 0.46 -3.11
CA ALA A 52 6.86 0.73 -1.69
C ALA A 52 5.85 1.87 -1.43
N ALA A 53 5.92 2.93 -2.24
CA ALA A 53 4.98 4.05 -2.17
C ALA A 53 3.55 3.65 -2.57
N ASP A 54 3.37 2.91 -3.67
CA ASP A 54 2.05 2.41 -4.10
C ASP A 54 1.43 1.45 -3.07
N SER A 55 2.24 0.56 -2.50
CA SER A 55 1.78 -0.37 -1.48
C SER A 55 1.37 0.37 -0.20
N PHE A 56 2.17 1.35 0.24
CA PHE A 56 1.82 2.19 1.40
C PHE A 56 0.54 3.00 1.16
N GLY A 57 0.38 3.58 -0.04
CA GLY A 57 -0.85 4.29 -0.42
C GLY A 57 -2.10 3.40 -0.41
N LYS A 58 -1.93 2.09 -0.59
CA LYS A 58 -3.00 1.07 -0.49
C LYS A 58 -3.16 0.48 0.92
N GLY A 59 -2.53 1.09 1.94
CA GLY A 59 -2.58 0.59 3.31
C GLY A 59 -1.88 -0.76 3.54
N ARG A 60 -1.06 -1.22 2.58
CA ARG A 60 -0.29 -2.45 2.67
C ARG A 60 1.12 -2.13 3.16
N ASP A 61 1.59 -2.88 4.17
CA ASP A 61 2.98 -2.72 4.60
C ASP A 61 3.93 -3.44 3.63
N VAL A 62 5.10 -2.87 3.43
CA VAL A 62 6.17 -3.47 2.64
C VAL A 62 7.33 -3.75 3.58
N PRO A 63 7.32 -4.93 4.24
CA PRO A 63 8.37 -5.28 5.19
C PRO A 63 9.73 -5.30 4.48
N GLY A 64 10.73 -4.69 5.13
CA GLY A 64 12.12 -4.75 4.67
C GLY A 64 12.50 -3.80 3.53
N PHE A 65 11.70 -2.79 3.19
CA PHE A 65 12.15 -1.72 2.30
C PHE A 65 13.34 -0.95 2.92
N LYS A 66 14.48 -0.91 2.22
CA LYS A 66 15.71 -0.23 2.65
C LYS A 66 16.20 0.72 1.55
N PRO A 67 16.67 1.94 1.92
CA PRO A 67 17.28 2.86 0.96
C PRO A 67 18.47 2.22 0.25
N SER A 68 18.45 2.23 -1.08
CA SER A 68 19.52 1.66 -1.92
C SER A 68 19.66 2.43 -3.24
N GLY A 69 20.76 2.22 -3.97
CA GLY A 69 21.03 2.88 -5.25
C GLY A 69 21.87 4.16 -5.13
N ALA A 70 21.72 5.03 -6.12
CA ALA A 70 22.36 6.33 -6.19
C ALA A 70 22.01 7.21 -4.97
N LYS A 71 22.84 8.22 -4.70
CA LYS A 71 22.72 9.08 -3.51
C LYS A 71 21.33 9.73 -3.43
N GLU A 72 20.82 10.19 -4.56
CA GLU A 72 19.54 10.86 -4.74
C GLU A 72 18.38 9.91 -4.44
N VAL A 73 18.44 8.68 -4.97
CA VAL A 73 17.42 7.65 -4.75
C VAL A 73 17.41 7.20 -3.29
N ARG A 74 18.59 7.08 -2.66
CA ARG A 74 18.70 6.79 -1.23
C ARG A 74 18.11 7.92 -0.39
N GLN A 75 18.40 9.18 -0.71
CA GLN A 75 17.84 10.33 0.00
C GLN A 75 16.31 10.38 -0.12
N ALA A 76 15.76 10.17 -1.33
CA ALA A 76 14.32 10.08 -1.55
C ALA A 76 13.70 8.90 -0.78
N SER A 77 14.36 7.75 -0.77
CA SER A 77 13.92 6.57 -0.01
C SER A 77 13.87 6.83 1.49
N THR A 78 14.88 7.51 2.04
CA THR A 78 14.90 7.91 3.46
C THR A 78 13.80 8.91 3.77
N ALA A 79 13.61 9.93 2.93
CA ALA A 79 12.54 10.91 3.10
C ALA A 79 11.15 10.22 3.06
N PHE A 80 10.95 9.26 2.16
CA PHE A 80 9.74 8.45 2.11
C PHE A 80 9.53 7.65 3.40
N ILE A 81 10.57 7.00 3.95
CA ILE A 81 10.47 6.26 5.22
C ILE A 81 10.07 7.19 6.36
N VAL A 82 10.68 8.38 6.47
CA VAL A 82 10.35 9.36 7.50
C VAL A 82 8.91 9.86 7.35
N MET A 83 8.47 10.14 6.12
CA MET A 83 7.08 10.53 5.83
C MET A 83 6.10 9.43 6.22
N ARG A 84 6.39 8.18 5.84
CA ARG A 84 5.59 7.00 6.19
C ARG A 84 5.41 6.88 7.69
N GLU A 85 6.50 6.99 8.45
CA GLU A 85 6.47 6.89 9.90
C GLU A 85 5.68 8.03 10.54
N ARG A 86 5.84 9.26 10.03
CA ARG A 86 5.05 10.42 10.47
C ARG A 86 3.56 10.19 10.26
N ILE A 87 3.15 9.70 9.09
CA ILE A 87 1.74 9.43 8.78
C ILE A 87 1.20 8.33 9.69
N LYS A 88 1.92 7.22 9.85
CA LYS A 88 1.52 6.13 10.76
C LYS A 88 1.31 6.66 12.19
N ARG A 89 2.24 7.47 12.70
CA ARG A 89 2.11 8.09 14.02
C ARG A 89 0.91 9.03 14.12
N GLN A 90 0.65 9.85 13.11
CA GLN A 90 -0.53 10.73 13.08
C GLN A 90 -1.84 9.94 13.08
N MET A 91 -1.90 8.84 12.34
CA MET A 91 -3.06 7.94 12.36
C MET A 91 -3.25 7.33 13.75
N GLN A 92 -2.18 6.79 14.34
CA GLN A 92 -2.21 6.21 15.68
C GLN A 92 -2.69 7.22 16.73
N GLN A 93 -2.17 8.45 16.71
CA GLN A 93 -2.58 9.52 17.63
C GLN A 93 -4.07 9.87 17.50
N ARG A 94 -4.60 9.90 16.26
CA ARG A 94 -6.04 10.13 16.04
C ARG A 94 -6.87 8.99 16.64
N THR A 95 -6.46 7.74 16.42
CA THR A 95 -7.14 6.57 16.98
C THR A 95 -7.11 6.57 18.52
N GLU A 96 -5.97 6.91 19.13
CA GLU A 96 -5.84 7.04 20.58
C GLU A 96 -6.72 8.16 21.15
N MET A 97 -6.74 9.32 20.49
CA MET A 97 -7.62 10.43 20.89
C MET A 97 -9.10 10.02 20.84
N LEU A 98 -9.52 9.31 19.79
CA LEU A 98 -10.91 8.84 19.64
C LEU A 98 -11.26 7.79 20.70
N ALA A 99 -10.32 6.93 21.08
CA ALA A 99 -10.49 6.02 22.22
C ALA A 99 -10.65 6.79 23.55
N GLY A 100 -9.90 7.87 23.76
CA GLY A 100 -10.06 8.76 24.92
C GLY A 100 -11.44 9.43 24.97
N VAL A 101 -11.89 10.00 23.85
CA VAL A 101 -13.23 10.61 23.75
C VAL A 101 -14.34 9.58 24.01
N SER A 102 -14.17 8.33 23.56
CA SER A 102 -15.10 7.22 23.85
C SER A 102 -15.33 7.05 25.35
N HIS A 103 -14.23 7.02 26.09
CA HIS A 103 -14.23 6.80 27.52
C HIS A 103 -14.90 7.98 28.24
N ASP A 104 -14.61 9.19 27.80
CA ASP A 104 -15.17 10.41 28.38
C ASP A 104 -16.67 10.58 28.09
N LEU A 105 -17.18 10.06 26.97
CA LEU A 105 -18.62 10.04 26.65
C LEU A 105 -19.41 8.99 27.43
N ARG A 106 -18.79 7.85 27.79
CA ARG A 106 -19.46 6.79 28.56
C ARG A 106 -19.89 7.27 29.95
N THR A 107 -19.10 8.15 30.56
CA THR A 107 -19.38 8.69 31.91
C THR A 107 -20.66 9.53 31.98
N PRO A 108 -20.88 10.59 31.16
CA PRO A 108 -22.12 11.34 31.15
C PRO A 108 -23.32 10.52 30.66
N LEU A 109 -23.16 9.62 29.68
CA LEU A 109 -24.25 8.73 29.24
C LEU A 109 -24.73 7.81 30.37
N THR A 110 -23.80 7.20 31.10
CA THR A 110 -24.12 6.38 32.28
C THR A 110 -24.83 7.20 33.35
N ARG A 111 -24.40 8.46 33.56
CA ARG A 111 -25.06 9.38 34.51
C ARG A 111 -26.49 9.72 34.07
N MET A 112 -26.73 10.01 32.79
CA MET A 112 -28.07 10.28 32.25
C MET A 112 -28.97 9.04 32.40
N LYS A 113 -28.44 7.84 32.13
CA LYS A 113 -29.15 6.57 32.31
C LYS A 113 -29.60 6.36 33.77
N LEU A 114 -28.71 6.64 34.72
CA LEU A 114 -29.02 6.59 36.15
C LEU A 114 -30.09 7.62 36.54
N GLN A 115 -30.00 8.85 36.03
CA GLN A 115 -31.00 9.89 36.29
C GLN A 115 -32.39 9.49 35.76
N LEU A 116 -32.47 8.97 34.53
CA LEU A 116 -33.71 8.47 33.94
C LEU A 116 -34.27 7.24 34.66
N ALA A 117 -33.41 6.39 35.23
CA ALA A 117 -33.84 5.27 36.06
C ALA A 117 -34.45 5.73 37.40
N MET A 118 -33.99 6.86 37.95
CA MET A 118 -34.51 7.42 39.20
C MET A 118 -35.82 8.21 39.04
N MET A 119 -36.11 8.72 37.84
CA MET A 119 -37.30 9.55 37.57
C MET A 119 -38.60 8.74 37.43
N GLY A 120 -38.54 7.41 37.52
CA GLY A 120 -39.70 6.52 37.40
C GLY A 120 -40.13 6.27 35.95
N ASP A 121 -41.37 5.82 35.76
CA ASP A 121 -41.90 5.47 34.44
C ASP A 121 -42.93 6.49 33.95
N GLY A 122 -42.86 6.80 32.66
CA GLY A 122 -43.79 7.71 31.99
C GLY A 122 -43.52 7.76 30.48
N PRO A 123 -44.51 8.09 29.64
CA PRO A 123 -44.37 8.07 28.18
C PRO A 123 -43.20 8.94 27.68
N ALA A 124 -42.97 10.09 28.31
CA ALA A 124 -41.87 10.98 27.98
C ALA A 124 -40.50 10.44 28.44
N ILE A 125 -40.44 9.70 29.54
CA ILE A 125 -39.19 9.11 30.06
C ILE A 125 -38.77 7.91 29.20
N GLU A 126 -39.72 7.10 28.74
CA GLU A 126 -39.43 6.00 27.80
C GLU A 126 -38.90 6.50 26.45
N GLY A 127 -39.45 7.62 25.95
CA GLY A 127 -38.89 8.30 24.77
C GLY A 127 -37.42 8.69 25.00
N LEU A 128 -37.12 9.36 26.12
CA LEU A 128 -35.74 9.74 26.47
C LEU A 128 -34.80 8.55 26.70
N ARG A 129 -35.29 7.43 27.25
CA ARG A 129 -34.52 6.18 27.38
C ARG A 129 -34.16 5.61 26.00
N THR A 130 -35.09 5.68 25.06
CA THR A 130 -34.89 5.24 23.67
C THR A 130 -33.87 6.11 22.96
N ASP A 131 -34.02 7.45 23.02
CA ASP A 131 -33.06 8.40 22.44
C ASP A 131 -31.65 8.20 23.01
N LEU A 132 -31.53 7.98 24.33
CA LEU A 132 -30.24 7.72 24.97
C LEU A 132 -29.59 6.42 24.48
N ALA A 133 -30.39 5.37 24.26
CA ALA A 133 -29.90 4.11 23.73
C ALA A 133 -29.43 4.25 22.26
N GLU A 134 -30.15 5.01 21.45
CA GLU A 134 -29.73 5.34 20.08
C GLU A 134 -28.42 6.16 20.07
N MET A 135 -28.28 7.12 20.98
CA MET A 135 -27.03 7.87 21.15
C MET A 135 -25.85 6.98 21.59
N GLU A 136 -26.07 6.05 22.54
CA GLU A 136 -25.05 5.05 22.93
C GLU A 136 -24.62 4.24 21.71
N GLN A 137 -25.57 3.75 20.91
CA GLN A 137 -25.30 2.95 19.72
C GLN A 137 -24.54 3.75 18.65
N MET A 138 -24.98 4.96 18.30
CA MET A 138 -24.31 5.81 17.31
C MET A 138 -22.87 6.12 17.72
N VAL A 139 -22.63 6.39 19.00
CA VAL A 139 -21.28 6.63 19.52
C VAL A 139 -20.44 5.36 19.40
N GLU A 140 -20.96 4.19 19.79
CA GLU A 140 -20.25 2.92 19.69
C GLU A 140 -19.88 2.57 18.23
N GLU A 141 -20.79 2.77 17.28
CA GLU A 141 -20.57 2.56 15.85
C GLU A 141 -19.51 3.52 15.28
N TYR A 142 -19.60 4.81 15.58
CA TYR A 142 -18.59 5.79 15.14
C TYR A 142 -17.21 5.48 15.71
N LEU A 143 -17.16 5.00 16.96
CA LEU A 143 -15.92 4.61 17.60
C LEU A 143 -15.36 3.30 17.04
N ALA A 144 -16.21 2.34 16.69
CA ALA A 144 -15.81 1.13 15.98
C ALA A 144 -15.19 1.49 14.62
N PHE A 145 -15.84 2.37 13.85
CA PHE A 145 -15.30 2.92 12.60
C PHE A 145 -13.94 3.62 12.81
N ALA A 146 -13.86 4.53 13.79
CA ALA A 146 -12.64 5.25 14.14
C ALA A 146 -11.48 4.36 14.60
N ARG A 147 -11.76 3.26 15.31
CA ARG A 147 -10.76 2.30 15.79
C ARG A 147 -10.35 1.28 14.72
N GLY A 148 -11.20 1.05 13.72
CA GLY A 148 -11.29 -0.25 13.05
C GLY A 148 -11.37 -0.24 11.53
N GLU A 149 -10.86 0.77 10.82
CA GLU A 149 -10.53 0.66 9.39
C GLU A 149 -9.01 0.76 9.11
N GLY A 150 -8.21 1.27 10.05
CA GLY A 150 -6.79 1.59 9.84
C GLY A 150 -5.77 0.58 10.37
N THR A 151 -6.15 -0.30 11.28
CA THR A 151 -5.22 -1.09 12.13
C THR A 151 -5.14 -2.57 11.79
N GLU A 152 -6.10 -3.13 11.05
CA GLU A 152 -6.03 -4.53 10.61
C GLU A 152 -4.94 -4.70 9.54
N GLN A 153 -4.03 -5.65 9.76
CA GLN A 153 -3.02 -5.99 8.77
C GLN A 153 -3.67 -6.73 7.61
N ALA A 154 -3.34 -6.32 6.38
CA ALA A 154 -3.81 -7.02 5.20
C ALA A 154 -3.15 -8.41 5.15
N VAL A 155 -3.97 -9.46 5.12
CA VAL A 155 -3.54 -10.87 5.12
C VAL A 155 -4.07 -11.59 3.88
N GLU A 156 -3.30 -12.58 3.42
CA GLU A 156 -3.73 -13.51 2.36
C GLU A 156 -4.99 -14.25 2.82
N THR A 157 -6.13 -13.92 2.21
CA THR A 157 -7.44 -14.46 2.60
C THR A 157 -8.10 -15.16 1.41
N ASN A 158 -8.79 -16.28 1.69
CA ASN A 158 -9.62 -16.97 0.72
C ASN A 158 -10.97 -16.25 0.59
N LEU A 159 -11.16 -15.54 -0.52
CA LEU A 159 -12.36 -14.74 -0.79
C LEU A 159 -13.66 -15.57 -0.73
N PRO A 160 -13.75 -16.75 -1.36
CA PRO A 160 -14.91 -17.63 -1.23
C PRO A 160 -15.31 -17.97 0.20
N THR A 161 -14.36 -18.21 1.10
CA THR A 161 -14.65 -18.53 2.50
C THR A 161 -15.19 -17.31 3.23
N LEU A 162 -14.51 -16.17 3.09
CA LEU A 162 -14.93 -14.90 3.69
C LEU A 162 -16.34 -14.48 3.23
N LEU A 163 -16.59 -14.54 1.92
CA LEU A 163 -17.91 -14.22 1.35
C LEU A 163 -18.97 -15.25 1.77
N GLY A 164 -18.59 -16.51 2.00
CA GLY A 164 -19.47 -17.54 2.52
C GLY A 164 -19.98 -17.18 3.91
N ASP A 165 -19.08 -16.81 4.82
CA ASP A 165 -19.41 -16.42 6.20
C ASP A 165 -20.37 -15.20 6.22
N ILE A 166 -20.15 -14.23 5.33
CA ILE A 166 -21.01 -13.04 5.18
C ILE A 166 -22.41 -13.43 4.66
N VAL A 167 -22.48 -14.30 3.64
CA VAL A 167 -23.75 -14.75 3.06
C VAL A 167 -24.55 -15.58 4.05
N GLU A 168 -23.91 -16.45 4.82
CA GLU A 168 -24.57 -17.18 5.91
C GLU A 168 -25.13 -16.22 6.98
N GLY A 169 -24.39 -15.16 7.32
CA GLY A 169 -24.87 -14.10 8.21
C GLY A 169 -26.12 -13.39 7.68
N ALA A 170 -26.12 -13.01 6.40
CA ALA A 170 -27.25 -12.35 5.77
C ALA A 170 -28.49 -13.27 5.67
N GLN A 171 -28.29 -14.55 5.36
CA GLN A 171 -29.37 -15.55 5.33
C GLN A 171 -29.99 -15.77 6.71
N ARG A 172 -29.19 -15.77 7.79
CA ARG A 172 -29.70 -15.82 9.17
C ARG A 172 -30.59 -14.63 9.52
N ASN A 173 -30.33 -13.46 8.92
CA ASN A 173 -31.15 -12.26 9.06
C ASN A 173 -32.33 -12.21 8.05
N GLY A 174 -32.67 -13.34 7.42
CA GLY A 174 -33.84 -13.47 6.53
C GLY A 174 -33.65 -12.92 5.12
N HIS A 175 -32.42 -12.61 4.70
CA HIS A 175 -32.15 -12.08 3.36
C HIS A 175 -31.84 -13.21 2.38
N GLU A 176 -32.46 -13.17 1.18
CA GLU A 176 -32.28 -14.19 0.15
C GLU A 176 -31.04 -13.88 -0.71
N VAL A 177 -29.86 -14.28 -0.22
CA VAL A 177 -28.58 -14.07 -0.90
C VAL A 177 -27.96 -15.42 -1.26
N SER A 178 -27.43 -15.56 -2.48
CA SER A 178 -26.72 -16.78 -2.92
C SER A 178 -25.31 -16.45 -3.40
N LEU A 179 -24.34 -17.25 -2.96
CA LEU A 179 -22.94 -17.10 -3.35
C LEU A 179 -22.59 -18.08 -4.49
N LYS A 180 -22.10 -17.56 -5.62
CA LYS A 180 -21.51 -18.38 -6.69
C LYS A 180 -20.05 -17.98 -6.88
N THR A 181 -19.12 -18.83 -6.48
CA THR A 181 -17.69 -18.61 -6.65
C THR A 181 -17.09 -19.65 -7.60
N ARG A 182 -16.06 -19.26 -8.35
CA ARG A 182 -15.29 -20.17 -9.21
C ARG A 182 -13.84 -20.19 -8.75
N GLY A 183 -13.38 -21.34 -8.27
CA GLY A 183 -11.98 -21.58 -7.89
C GLY A 183 -11.56 -20.96 -6.55
N ASN A 184 -10.28 -21.15 -6.20
CA ASN A 184 -9.64 -20.53 -5.04
C ASN A 184 -9.16 -19.13 -5.41
N LEU A 185 -9.96 -18.11 -5.10
CA LEU A 185 -9.56 -16.71 -5.23
C LEU A 185 -8.88 -16.25 -3.93
N ARG A 186 -7.56 -16.07 -3.99
CA ARG A 186 -6.78 -15.51 -2.87
C ARG A 186 -6.45 -14.06 -3.16
N ALA A 187 -6.68 -13.21 -2.16
CA ALA A 187 -6.31 -11.81 -2.21
C ALA A 187 -5.79 -11.36 -0.85
N THR A 188 -4.83 -10.44 -0.85
CA THR A 188 -4.38 -9.74 0.35
C THR A 188 -5.41 -8.66 0.70
N VAL A 189 -6.28 -8.96 1.66
CA VAL A 189 -7.39 -8.08 2.09
C VAL A 189 -7.37 -7.91 3.60
N ARG A 190 -8.16 -6.96 4.10
CA ARG A 190 -8.46 -6.79 5.53
C ARG A 190 -9.82 -7.45 5.78
N PRO A 191 -9.87 -8.69 6.29
CA PRO A 191 -11.12 -9.47 6.33
C PRO A 191 -12.19 -8.87 7.24
N ASN A 192 -11.83 -8.02 8.22
CA ASN A 192 -12.76 -7.32 9.09
C ASN A 192 -12.80 -5.80 8.83
N GLY A 193 -12.06 -5.30 7.85
CA GLY A 193 -12.15 -3.92 7.38
C GLY A 193 -13.38 -3.75 6.50
N ILE A 194 -14.23 -2.79 6.83
CA ILE A 194 -15.38 -2.39 6.01
C ILE A 194 -14.88 -1.60 4.80
#